data_AF-A0A1I7BC54-F1
#
_entry.id   AF-A0A1I7BC54-F1
#
_cell.length_a   1.000
_cell.length_b   1.000
_cell.length_c   1.000
_cell.angle_alpha   90.00
_cell.angle_beta   90.00
_cell.angle_gamma   90.00
#
_symmetry.space_group_name_H-M   'P 1'
#
loop_
_entity.id
_entity.type
_entity.pdbx_description
1 polymer ?
#
loop_
_entity_poly.entity_id
_entity_poly.type
_entity_poly.pdbx_seq_one_letter_code
_entity_poly.pdbx_strand_id
1 'polypeptide(L)'
;MKPNTPILLAALALALAAPISGSAKDNKQQKSNHATASCPPGLAKKNPPCVPPGQARKYHDGEDLRRYRVGERIDRDDDYIVIPNPGRYGLIPTETYYRVGDSVFRVNRDTREILDFIGAAAALLN
;
A
#
# COMPACT_ATOMS: atom_id res chain seq x y z
N MET A 1 -19.05 -55.17 -0.44
CA MET A 1 -19.94 -54.76 0.68
C MET A 1 -19.74 -55.72 1.84
N LYS A 2 -19.07 -55.23 2.89
CA LYS A 2 -18.79 -55.84 4.21
C LYS A 2 -18.16 -54.75 5.10
N PRO A 3 -18.24 -54.85 6.44
CA PRO A 3 -19.08 -53.97 7.23
C PRO A 3 -18.34 -52.89 8.04
N ASN A 4 -19.14 -51.92 8.49
CA ASN A 4 -18.83 -50.85 9.42
C ASN A 4 -18.55 -51.37 10.83
N THR A 5 -17.61 -50.75 11.55
CA THR A 5 -17.53 -50.77 13.02
C THR A 5 -17.08 -49.41 13.57
N PRO A 6 -17.92 -48.73 14.38
CA PRO A 6 -17.55 -47.56 15.18
C PRO A 6 -17.30 -47.98 16.64
N ILE A 7 -16.16 -47.59 17.22
CA ILE A 7 -15.80 -48.02 18.58
C ILE A 7 -15.17 -46.86 19.40
N LEU A 8 -15.90 -46.52 20.49
CA LEU A 8 -15.49 -46.02 21.82
C LEU A 8 -14.81 -44.63 21.91
N LEU A 9 -15.33 -43.55 22.52
CA LEU A 9 -16.14 -43.29 23.75
C LEU A 9 -15.31 -43.30 25.07
N ALA A 10 -15.50 -42.22 25.85
CA ALA A 10 -15.10 -41.94 27.25
C ALA A 10 -13.71 -41.27 27.46
N ALA A 11 -13.60 -39.98 27.84
CA ALA A 11 -13.99 -39.27 29.08
C ALA A 11 -12.97 -39.41 30.22
N LEU A 12 -12.38 -38.30 30.72
CA LEU A 12 -12.18 -38.05 32.16
C LEU A 12 -11.73 -36.61 32.47
N ALA A 13 -12.05 -36.16 33.67
CA ALA A 13 -12.33 -34.78 34.06
C ALA A 13 -11.31 -34.15 35.02
N LEU A 14 -11.38 -32.81 35.12
CA LEU A 14 -11.30 -31.92 36.31
C LEU A 14 -10.21 -32.11 37.39
N ALA A 15 -9.43 -31.05 37.66
CA ALA A 15 -9.09 -30.62 39.04
C ALA A 15 -8.58 -29.16 39.12
N LEU A 16 -9.08 -28.44 40.13
CA LEU A 16 -8.83 -27.04 40.50
C LEU A 16 -7.57 -26.89 41.37
N ALA A 17 -6.87 -25.75 41.29
CA ALA A 17 -6.09 -25.21 42.41
C ALA A 17 -6.10 -23.66 42.40
N ALA A 18 -6.42 -23.08 43.56
CA ALA A 18 -6.65 -21.65 43.84
C ALA A 18 -5.38 -20.94 44.41
N PRO A 19 -5.40 -19.63 44.71
CA PRO A 19 -4.23 -18.74 44.66
C PRO A 19 -3.41 -18.66 45.96
N ILE A 20 -2.14 -18.25 45.85
CA ILE A 20 -1.31 -17.85 47.00
C ILE A 20 -1.09 -16.33 46.94
N SER A 21 -1.56 -15.65 47.97
CA SER A 21 -1.37 -14.23 48.24
C SER A 21 0.04 -13.94 48.73
N GLY A 22 0.70 -12.91 48.19
CA GLY A 22 1.97 -12.39 48.65
C GLY A 22 2.01 -10.86 48.52
N SER A 23 2.02 -10.19 49.68
CA SER A 23 2.01 -8.74 49.88
C SER A 23 3.38 -8.09 49.67
N ALA A 24 3.44 -6.89 49.08
CA ALA A 24 4.12 -5.70 49.61
C ALA A 24 4.17 -4.54 48.60
N LYS A 25 4.04 -3.33 49.15
CA LYS A 25 3.77 -2.04 48.52
C LYS A 25 5.01 -1.33 47.94
N ASP A 26 4.69 -0.29 47.17
CA ASP A 26 5.46 0.93 46.91
C ASP A 26 6.63 0.82 45.91
N ASN A 27 6.33 1.09 44.63
CA ASN A 27 7.33 1.58 43.69
C ASN A 27 6.88 2.94 43.13
N LYS A 28 7.25 3.98 43.87
CA LYS A 28 7.16 5.36 43.40
C LYS A 28 8.40 5.64 42.56
N GLN A 29 8.13 6.09 41.35
CA GLN A 29 8.90 7.09 40.63
C GLN A 29 10.14 6.62 39.84
N GLN A 30 10.02 6.84 38.52
CA GLN A 30 11.09 7.24 37.61
C GLN A 30 12.17 6.21 37.26
N LYS A 31 12.03 5.61 36.08
CA LYS A 31 12.73 6.09 34.87
C LYS A 31 12.32 5.20 33.68
N SER A 32 11.12 5.41 33.16
CA SER A 32 10.79 4.90 31.83
C SER A 32 11.65 5.68 30.84
N ASN A 33 12.77 5.09 30.41
CA ASN A 33 13.37 5.40 29.12
C ASN A 33 12.41 4.88 28.04
N HIS A 34 11.24 5.51 27.98
CA HIS A 34 10.36 5.47 26.84
C HIS A 34 11.17 6.20 25.77
N ALA A 35 11.87 5.43 24.94
CA ALA A 35 12.27 5.91 23.62
C ALA A 35 10.96 6.03 22.81
N THR A 36 10.12 6.98 23.23
CA THR A 36 8.92 7.39 22.55
C THR A 36 9.44 7.96 21.25
N ALA A 37 9.30 7.20 20.17
CA ALA A 37 9.38 7.72 18.82
C ALA A 37 8.45 8.92 18.76
N SER A 38 9.02 10.10 18.97
CA SER A 38 8.28 11.33 19.23
C SER A 38 7.86 11.88 17.88
N CYS A 39 6.85 11.24 17.28
CA CYS A 39 6.12 11.88 16.20
C CYS A 39 5.48 13.14 16.80
N PRO A 40 5.68 14.32 16.19
CA PRO A 40 5.27 15.59 16.76
C PRO A 40 3.78 15.57 17.17
N PRO A 41 3.42 16.21 18.30
CA PRO A 41 2.05 16.21 18.80
C PRO A 41 1.14 16.80 17.72
N GLY A 42 0.29 15.94 17.15
CA GLY A 42 -0.57 16.27 16.00
C GLY A 42 -0.66 15.18 14.94
N LEU A 43 0.35 14.31 14.82
CA LEU A 43 0.44 13.30 13.76
C LEU A 43 0.21 11.84 14.21
N ALA A 44 0.13 11.60 15.52
CA ALA A 44 0.09 10.25 16.12
C ALA A 44 -1.29 9.56 16.15
N LYS A 45 -2.37 10.24 15.74
CA LYS A 45 -3.76 9.74 15.87
C LYS A 45 -4.40 9.25 14.56
N LYS A 46 -3.72 9.39 13.42
CA LYS A 46 -4.20 8.89 12.13
C LYS A 46 -3.47 7.60 11.80
N ASN A 47 -4.22 6.54 11.48
CA ASN A 47 -3.66 5.27 11.09
C ASN A 47 -3.57 5.24 9.54
N PRO A 48 -2.41 5.01 8.92
CA PRO A 48 -1.11 4.67 9.53
C PRO A 48 -0.40 5.88 10.19
N PRO A 49 0.13 5.72 11.43
CA PRO A 49 0.78 6.80 12.15
C PRO A 49 2.13 7.15 11.53
N CYS A 50 2.40 8.45 11.41
CA CYS A 50 3.70 8.98 11.03
C CYS A 50 4.13 8.72 9.58
N VAL A 51 3.19 8.84 8.63
CA VAL A 51 3.55 9.00 7.22
C VAL A 51 3.76 10.49 6.92
N PRO A 52 4.96 10.93 6.49
CA PRO A 52 5.19 12.29 6.02
C PRO A 52 4.14 12.67 4.97
N PRO A 53 3.56 13.88 4.99
CA PRO A 53 2.71 14.35 3.90
C PRO A 53 3.52 14.26 2.60
N GLY A 54 3.13 13.33 1.71
CA GLY A 54 3.88 12.93 0.52
C GLY A 54 4.15 11.42 0.41
N GLN A 55 4.20 10.69 1.53
CA GLN A 55 4.43 9.24 1.55
C GLN A 55 3.14 8.41 1.76
N ALA A 56 2.01 9.05 2.10
CA ALA A 56 0.74 8.36 2.41
C ALA A 56 0.15 7.59 1.21
N ARG A 57 0.69 7.81 0.01
CA ARG A 57 0.22 7.20 -1.24
C ARG A 57 0.90 5.87 -1.59
N LYS A 58 1.87 5.40 -0.78
CA LYS A 58 2.70 4.22 -1.11
C LYS A 58 2.16 2.87 -0.65
N TYR A 59 1.00 2.82 -0.01
CA TYR A 59 0.43 1.56 0.49
C TYR A 59 -0.95 1.36 -0.12
N HIS A 60 -1.00 1.07 -1.42
CA HIS A 60 -2.13 0.40 -2.04
C HIS A 60 -1.62 -0.85 -2.73
N ASP A 61 -1.62 -1.94 -1.96
CA ASP A 61 -2.26 -3.22 -2.26
C ASP A 61 -2.25 -3.63 -3.74
N GLY A 62 -1.50 -4.69 -4.03
CA GLY A 62 -1.60 -5.43 -5.28
C GLY A 62 -0.47 -5.14 -6.24
N GLU A 63 0.08 -6.22 -6.78
CA GLU A 63 1.10 -6.41 -7.82
C GLU A 63 0.93 -5.56 -9.11
N ASP A 64 0.85 -4.25 -8.98
CA ASP A 64 0.86 -3.31 -10.11
C ASP A 64 2.31 -3.19 -10.63
N LEU A 65 2.67 -4.05 -11.59
CA LEU A 65 3.97 -4.07 -12.26
C LEU A 65 4.24 -2.80 -13.10
N ARG A 66 3.33 -1.81 -13.09
CA ARG A 66 3.50 -0.55 -13.81
C ARG A 66 4.54 0.31 -13.11
N ARG A 67 5.44 0.89 -13.92
CA ARG A 67 6.49 1.80 -13.42
C ARG A 67 5.92 3.08 -12.79
N TYR A 68 4.76 3.55 -13.26
CA TYR A 68 4.12 4.77 -12.75
C TYR A 68 2.64 4.59 -12.49
N ARG A 69 2.12 5.38 -11.55
CA ARG A 69 0.70 5.44 -11.17
C ARG A 69 0.08 6.80 -11.48
N VAL A 70 -1.24 6.85 -11.51
CA VAL A 70 -1.99 8.10 -11.65
C VAL A 70 -1.71 9.03 -10.46
N GLY A 71 -1.46 10.29 -10.78
CA GLY A 71 -1.05 11.36 -9.86
C GLY A 71 0.43 11.31 -9.45
N GLU A 72 1.23 10.41 -10.03
CA GLU A 72 2.69 10.51 -9.97
C GLU A 72 3.22 11.39 -11.10
N ARG A 73 4.45 11.89 -10.97
CA ARG A 73 5.11 12.69 -12.00
C ARG A 73 6.19 11.89 -12.68
N ILE A 74 6.28 12.03 -14.00
CA ILE A 74 7.40 11.50 -14.78
C ILE A 74 8.58 12.47 -14.65
N ASP A 75 9.74 11.93 -14.27
CA ASP A 75 10.95 12.72 -14.11
C ASP A 75 11.49 13.16 -15.46
N ARG A 76 12.22 14.28 -15.48
CA ARG A 76 12.77 14.80 -16.74
C ARG A 76 13.87 13.90 -17.32
N ASP A 77 14.51 13.14 -16.43
CA ASP A 77 15.61 12.23 -16.75
C ASP A 77 15.11 10.84 -17.15
N ASP A 78 13.79 10.61 -17.14
CA ASP A 78 13.19 9.37 -17.61
C ASP A 78 13.12 9.31 -19.14
N ASP A 79 13.26 8.10 -19.69
CA ASP A 79 13.14 7.81 -21.12
C ASP A 79 11.67 7.80 -21.59
N TYR A 80 11.03 8.98 -21.56
CA TYR A 80 9.69 9.16 -22.11
C TYR A 80 9.75 9.76 -23.51
N ILE A 81 8.82 9.33 -24.36
CA ILE A 81 8.60 9.89 -25.70
C ILE A 81 7.25 10.59 -25.69
N VAL A 82 7.22 11.87 -26.07
CA VAL A 82 5.97 12.58 -26.30
C VAL A 82 5.33 12.05 -27.57
N ILE A 83 4.06 11.69 -27.52
CA ILE A 83 3.32 11.20 -28.70
C ILE A 83 2.82 12.40 -29.49
N PRO A 84 3.38 12.69 -30.68
CA PRO A 84 2.88 13.78 -31.51
C PRO A 84 1.57 13.37 -32.20
N ASN A 85 0.68 14.34 -32.38
CA ASN A 85 -0.61 14.16 -33.05
C ASN A 85 -1.45 13.00 -32.49
N PRO A 86 -1.94 13.11 -31.24
CA PRO A 86 -2.66 12.03 -30.56
C PRO A 86 -3.86 11.50 -31.36
N GLY A 87 -4.52 12.38 -32.13
CA GLY A 87 -5.69 12.04 -32.94
C GLY A 87 -5.46 10.94 -33.98
N ARG A 88 -4.22 10.72 -34.43
CA ARG A 88 -3.92 9.61 -35.36
C ARG A 88 -4.11 8.23 -34.72
N TYR A 89 -4.08 8.18 -33.40
CA TYR A 89 -4.17 6.95 -32.61
C TYR A 89 -5.51 6.86 -31.85
N GLY A 90 -6.52 7.65 -32.25
CA GLY A 90 -7.81 7.71 -31.56
C GLY A 90 -7.75 8.39 -30.19
N LEU A 91 -6.64 9.07 -29.86
CA LEU A 91 -6.47 9.81 -28.61
C LEU A 91 -6.95 11.25 -28.77
N ILE A 92 -7.28 11.91 -27.66
CA ILE A 92 -7.81 13.26 -27.66
C ILE A 92 -6.72 14.25 -28.13
N PRO A 93 -6.88 14.97 -29.26
CA PRO A 93 -5.79 15.77 -29.83
C PRO A 93 -5.32 16.96 -28.97
N THR A 94 -6.17 17.43 -28.05
CA THR A 94 -5.88 18.56 -27.16
C THR A 94 -5.13 18.15 -25.90
N GLU A 95 -5.01 16.84 -25.65
CA GLU A 95 -4.37 16.29 -24.46
C GLU A 95 -2.92 15.88 -24.76
N THR A 96 -2.10 15.82 -23.71
CA THR A 96 -0.69 15.42 -23.84
C THR A 96 -0.50 13.98 -23.40
N TYR A 97 0.20 13.19 -24.21
CA TYR A 97 0.44 11.78 -23.94
C TYR A 97 1.92 11.44 -24.03
N TYR A 98 2.40 10.72 -23.02
CA TYR A 98 3.78 10.22 -22.97
C TYR A 98 3.76 8.71 -23.10
N ARG A 99 4.70 8.19 -23.88
CA ARG A 99 5.05 6.78 -23.93
C ARG A 99 6.27 6.55 -23.06
N VAL A 100 6.19 5.64 -22.11
CA VAL A 100 7.34 5.17 -21.33
C VAL A 100 7.44 3.66 -21.46
N GLY A 101 8.51 3.19 -22.11
CA GLY A 101 8.63 1.80 -22.54
C GLY A 101 7.44 1.39 -23.41
N ASP A 102 6.63 0.46 -22.90
CA ASP A 102 5.45 -0.06 -23.59
C ASP A 102 4.13 0.51 -23.09
N SER A 103 4.15 1.50 -22.19
CA SER A 103 2.95 2.11 -21.61
C SER A 103 2.72 3.51 -22.16
N VAL A 104 1.45 3.84 -22.42
CA VAL A 104 1.01 5.18 -22.80
C VAL A 104 0.20 5.78 -21.65
N PHE A 105 0.60 7.00 -21.25
CA PHE A 105 -0.03 7.76 -20.19
C PHE A 105 -0.56 9.09 -20.73
N ARG A 106 -1.72 9.52 -20.26
CA ARG A 106 -2.14 10.93 -20.38
C ARG A 106 -1.48 11.70 -19.25
N VAL A 107 -0.88 12.83 -19.58
CA VAL A 107 -0.15 13.65 -18.62
C VAL A 107 -0.58 15.11 -18.70
N ASN A 108 -0.50 15.80 -17.58
CA ASN A 108 -0.50 17.24 -17.58
C ASN A 108 0.83 17.73 -18.16
N ARG A 109 0.78 18.58 -19.19
CA ARG A 109 1.98 19.05 -19.90
C ARG A 109 2.92 19.88 -19.02
N ASP A 110 2.37 20.68 -18.12
CA ASP A 110 3.13 21.62 -17.30
C ASP A 110 3.80 20.89 -16.12
N THR A 111 3.06 19.97 -15.50
CA THR A 111 3.54 19.23 -14.32
C THR A 111 4.12 17.87 -14.65
N ARG A 112 3.95 17.30 -15.85
CA ARG A 112 4.27 15.89 -16.16
C ARG A 112 3.59 14.90 -15.19
N GLU A 113 2.52 15.34 -14.53
CA GLU A 113 1.72 14.49 -13.68
C GLU A 113 0.85 13.58 -14.54
N ILE A 114 0.85 12.30 -14.21
CA ILE A 114 0.04 11.30 -14.89
C ILE A 114 -1.40 11.49 -14.46
N LEU A 115 -2.24 11.81 -15.43
CA LEU A 115 -3.68 11.96 -15.24
C LEU A 115 -4.41 10.65 -15.49
N ASP A 116 -3.88 9.80 -16.38
CA ASP A 116 -4.52 8.54 -16.74
C ASP A 116 -3.53 7.54 -17.37
N PHE A 117 -3.84 6.25 -17.25
CA PHE A 117 -3.17 5.17 -17.97
C PHE A 117 -4.04 4.74 -19.15
N ILE A 118 -3.54 4.89 -20.37
CA ILE A 118 -4.31 4.61 -21.59
C ILE A 118 -4.19 3.13 -21.97
N GLY A 119 -3.00 2.54 -21.81
CA GLY A 119 -2.77 1.16 -22.19
C GLY A 119 -1.38 0.92 -22.77
N ALA A 120 -1.24 -0.25 -23.41
CA ALA A 120 -0.01 -0.63 -24.07
C ALA A 120 0.19 0.15 -25.39
N ALA A 121 1.41 0.61 -25.64
CA ALA A 121 1.79 1.35 -26.86
C ALA A 121 1.54 0.53 -28.13
N ALA A 122 1.79 -0.79 -28.09
CA ALA A 122 1.56 -1.69 -29.24
C ALA A 122 0.08 -1.73 -29.69
N ALA A 123 -0.86 -1.49 -28.79
CA ALA A 123 -2.29 -1.46 -29.13
C ALA A 123 -2.73 -0.13 -29.75
N LEU A 124 -1.97 0.94 -29.54
CA LEU A 124 -2.36 2.31 -29.92
C LEU A 124 -1.57 2.85 -31.11
N LEU A 125 -0.29 2.46 -31.26
CA LEU A 125 0.67 3.08 -32.19
C LEU A 125 0.99 2.20 -33.42
N ASN A 126 0.03 1.39 -33.86
CA ASN A 126 0.12 0.55 -35.06
C ASN A 126 0.03 1.38 -36.35
#